data_AF-A0A920FGH5-F1
#
_entry.id   AF-A0A920FGH5-F1
#
_cell.length_a   1.000
_cell.length_b   1.000
_cell.length_c   1.000
_cell.angle_alpha   90.00
_cell.angle_beta   90.00
_cell.angle_gamma   90.00
#
_symmetry.space_group_name_H-M   'P 1'
#
loop_
_entity.id
_entity.type
_entity.pdbx_description
1 polymer ?
#
loop_
_entity_poly.entity_id
_entity_poly.type
_entity_poly.pdbx_seq_one_letter_code
_entity_poly.pdbx_strand_id
1 'polypeptide(L)'
;MKSAIEDKINPRAEAIIIKTQPNLEELKTKNYDGTNWPYLHPKTAAYIREKGIRHLLIDQPSVDKEFDDGMLLSHRAFWNYPSTLDQESTITEFIGVPGELKDGMYLLNLSMSNLKNDASPSRPVLFSIFY
;
A
#
# COMPACT_ATOMS: atom_id res chain seq x y z
N MET A 1 -4.91 1.58 -14.40
CA MET A 1 -3.98 1.91 -13.29
C MET A 1 -2.51 1.82 -13.65
N LYS A 2 -2.01 0.85 -14.44
CA LYS A 2 -0.58 0.85 -14.85
C LYS A 2 -0.13 2.21 -15.40
N SER A 3 -0.86 2.76 -16.37
CA SER A 3 -0.59 4.10 -16.93
C SER A 3 -0.66 5.25 -15.93
N ALA A 4 -1.32 5.08 -14.77
CA ALA A 4 -1.43 6.12 -13.75
C ALA A 4 -0.18 6.22 -12.86
N ILE A 5 0.60 5.14 -12.78
CA ILE A 5 1.83 5.03 -11.98
C ILE A 5 3.09 4.85 -12.84
N GLU A 6 2.94 4.60 -14.14
CA GLU A 6 4.03 4.53 -15.11
C GLU A 6 4.84 5.84 -15.04
N ASP A 7 6.16 5.71 -14.88
CA ASP A 7 7.13 6.80 -14.69
C ASP A 7 7.00 7.69 -13.44
N LYS A 8 6.10 7.37 -12.50
CA LYS A 8 5.99 8.11 -11.23
C LYS A 8 6.76 7.48 -10.07
N ILE A 9 7.19 6.23 -10.21
CA ILE A 9 7.96 5.53 -9.16
C ILE A 9 9.42 5.96 -9.26
N ASN A 10 9.91 6.61 -8.21
CA ASN A 10 11.32 6.96 -8.10
C ASN A 10 12.17 5.68 -8.00
N PRO A 11 13.20 5.49 -8.84
CA PRO A 11 14.06 4.29 -8.80
C PRO A 11 14.81 4.06 -7.48
N ARG A 12 14.91 5.08 -6.62
CA ARG A 12 15.54 5.01 -5.30
C ARG A 12 14.53 4.77 -4.16
N ALA A 13 13.24 4.70 -4.45
CA ALA A 13 12.23 4.46 -3.43
C ALA A 13 12.19 2.96 -3.07
N GLU A 14 12.15 2.68 -1.78
CA GLU A 14 11.94 1.32 -1.25
C GLU A 14 10.47 1.09 -0.85
N ALA A 15 9.70 2.17 -0.70
CA ALA A 15 8.31 2.17 -0.29
C ALA A 15 7.47 3.05 -1.23
N ILE A 16 6.19 2.70 -1.38
CA ILE A 16 5.20 3.53 -2.08
C ILE A 16 3.95 3.68 -1.23
N ILE A 17 3.43 4.90 -1.18
CA ILE A 17 2.14 5.23 -0.59
C ILE A 17 1.17 5.56 -1.72
N ILE A 18 0.02 4.90 -1.73
CA ILE A 18 -1.09 5.19 -2.63
C ILE A 18 -2.21 5.81 -1.80
N LYS A 19 -2.38 7.13 -1.97
CA LYS A 19 -3.49 7.91 -1.38
C LYS A 19 -4.62 8.01 -2.39
N THR A 20 -5.82 7.64 -1.97
CA THR A 20 -7.05 7.70 -2.77
C THR A 20 -8.15 8.50 -2.07
N GLN A 21 -8.02 8.75 -0.76
CA GLN A 21 -8.99 9.47 0.04
C GLN A 21 -8.48 10.88 0.40
N PRO A 22 -9.32 11.94 0.27
CA PRO A 22 -8.86 13.31 0.46
C PRO A 22 -8.87 13.76 1.93
N ASN A 23 -9.64 13.10 2.80
CA ASN A 23 -9.95 13.61 4.14
C ASN A 23 -9.79 12.54 5.21
N LEU A 24 -8.91 12.80 6.17
CA LEU A 24 -8.65 11.91 7.30
C LEU A 24 -9.82 11.79 8.28
N GLU A 25 -10.60 12.86 8.46
CA GLU A 25 -11.69 12.84 9.44
C GLU A 25 -12.80 11.87 9.03
N GLU A 26 -13.05 11.73 7.73
CA GLU A 26 -14.02 10.76 7.20
C GLU A 26 -13.57 9.32 7.46
N LEU A 27 -12.26 9.04 7.47
CA LEU A 27 -11.74 7.68 7.67
C LEU A 27 -12.07 7.12 9.06
N LYS A 28 -12.23 7.99 10.07
CA LYS A 28 -12.45 7.57 11.48
C LYS A 28 -13.79 6.88 11.70
N THR A 29 -14.79 7.19 10.88
CA THR A 29 -16.16 6.71 11.03
C THR A 29 -16.71 6.04 9.77
N LYS A 30 -15.89 5.93 8.72
CA LYS A 30 -16.29 5.32 7.45
C LYS A 30 -16.58 3.84 7.62
N ASN A 31 -17.75 3.42 7.16
CA ASN A 31 -18.08 2.02 6.94
C ASN A 31 -17.65 1.63 5.52
N TYR A 32 -16.85 0.56 5.40
CA TYR A 32 -16.36 0.05 4.12
C TYR A 32 -17.18 -1.11 3.57
N ASP A 33 -18.10 -1.68 4.35
CA ASP A 33 -18.94 -2.81 3.97
C ASP A 33 -19.80 -2.47 2.75
N GLY A 34 -19.68 -3.30 1.71
CA GLY A 34 -20.39 -3.17 0.45
C GLY A 34 -20.01 -1.94 -0.38
N THR A 35 -18.89 -1.28 -0.08
CA THR A 35 -18.47 -0.05 -0.78
C THR A 35 -17.68 -0.34 -2.05
N ASN A 36 -17.10 -1.54 -2.19
CA ASN A 36 -16.21 -1.93 -3.28
C ASN A 36 -15.16 -0.84 -3.56
N TRP A 37 -14.32 -0.59 -2.54
CA TRP A 37 -13.28 0.44 -2.55
C TRP A 37 -12.34 0.34 -3.77
N PRO A 38 -11.62 1.42 -4.12
CA PRO A 38 -10.56 1.34 -5.13
C PRO A 38 -9.49 0.31 -4.73
N TYR A 39 -9.19 -0.62 -5.63
CA TYR A 39 -8.19 -1.67 -5.43
C TYR A 39 -7.20 -1.74 -6.61
N LEU A 40 -6.11 -2.49 -6.44
CA LEU A 40 -5.10 -2.65 -7.48
C LEU A 40 -5.50 -3.74 -8.47
N HIS A 41 -5.18 -3.50 -9.74
CA HIS A 41 -5.12 -4.59 -10.72
C HIS A 41 -3.83 -5.42 -10.48
N PRO A 42 -3.84 -6.76 -10.58
CA PRO A 42 -2.67 -7.60 -10.27
C PRO A 42 -1.40 -7.23 -11.05
N LYS A 43 -1.56 -6.88 -12.34
CA LYS A 43 -0.45 -6.35 -13.17
C LYS A 43 0.19 -5.07 -12.61
N THR A 44 -0.59 -4.21 -11.94
CA THR A 44 -0.08 -3.00 -11.28
C THR A 44 0.74 -3.39 -10.05
N ALA A 45 0.26 -4.32 -9.23
CA ALA A 45 0.97 -4.82 -8.06
C ALA A 45 2.30 -5.51 -8.43
N ALA A 46 2.30 -6.35 -9.47
CA ALA A 46 3.52 -6.96 -10.02
C ALA A 46 4.51 -5.91 -10.54
N TYR A 47 4.02 -4.87 -11.22
CA TYR A 47 4.86 -3.77 -11.70
C TYR A 47 5.50 -2.97 -10.56
N ILE A 48 4.77 -2.70 -9.47
CA ILE A 48 5.32 -2.03 -8.28
C ILE A 48 6.49 -2.84 -7.71
N ARG A 49 6.31 -4.15 -7.53
CA ARG A 49 7.37 -5.08 -7.12
C ARG A 49 8.57 -5.05 -8.08
N GLU A 50 8.33 -5.10 -9.39
CA GLU A 50 9.38 -5.06 -10.43
C GLU A 50 10.20 -3.76 -10.42
N LYS A 51 9.68 -2.69 -9.83
CA LYS A 51 10.43 -1.44 -9.60
C LYS A 51 11.26 -1.45 -8.33
N GLY A 52 11.34 -2.57 -7.61
CA GLY A 52 12.14 -2.71 -6.40
C GLY A 52 11.45 -2.20 -5.13
N ILE A 53 10.16 -1.88 -5.20
CA ILE A 53 9.38 -1.49 -4.02
C ILE A 53 9.13 -2.71 -3.15
N ARG A 54 9.43 -2.57 -1.86
CA ARG A 54 9.27 -3.60 -0.82
C ARG A 54 8.09 -3.30 0.09
N HIS A 55 7.82 -2.02 0.35
CA HIS A 55 6.74 -1.61 1.25
C HIS A 55 5.65 -0.90 0.46
N LEU A 56 4.51 -1.56 0.26
CA LEU A 56 3.31 -0.97 -0.34
C LEU A 56 2.37 -0.54 0.78
N LEU A 57 2.00 0.73 0.80
CA LEU A 57 1.06 1.28 1.77
C LEU A 57 -0.14 1.88 1.02
N ILE A 58 -1.36 1.57 1.46
CA ILE A 58 -2.60 2.05 0.83
C ILE A 58 -3.63 2.47 1.88
N ASP A 59 -4.40 3.51 1.58
CA ASP A 59 -5.44 4.06 2.45
C ASP A 59 -6.80 3.38 2.31
N GLN A 60 -6.79 2.12 1.84
CA GLN A 60 -7.97 1.29 1.64
C GLN A 60 -7.92 0.05 2.53
N PRO A 61 -9.07 -0.60 2.78
CA PRO A 61 -9.14 -1.84 3.53
C PRO A 61 -8.32 -2.95 2.91
N SER A 62 -8.21 -2.96 1.57
CA SER A 62 -7.31 -3.87 0.90
C SER A 62 -6.78 -3.40 -0.45
N VAL A 63 -5.65 -3.98 -0.88
CA VAL A 63 -5.15 -3.86 -2.27
C VAL A 63 -5.95 -4.72 -3.25
N ASP A 64 -6.73 -5.69 -2.76
CA ASP A 64 -7.62 -6.53 -3.55
C ASP A 64 -9.07 -6.04 -3.45
N LYS A 65 -9.91 -6.60 -4.33
CA LYS A 65 -11.34 -6.31 -4.36
C LYS A 65 -12.01 -6.85 -3.09
N GLU A 66 -13.00 -6.12 -2.57
CA GLU A 66 -13.74 -6.49 -1.36
C GLU A 66 -14.31 -7.93 -1.41
N PHE A 67 -14.98 -8.26 -2.52
CA PHE A 67 -15.45 -9.61 -2.80
C PHE A 67 -14.64 -10.18 -3.96
N ASP A 68 -13.55 -10.87 -3.61
CA ASP A 68 -12.61 -11.48 -4.55
C ASP A 68 -12.60 -13.02 -4.50
N ASP A 69 -13.56 -13.63 -3.81
CA ASP A 69 -13.65 -15.08 -3.59
C ASP A 69 -12.40 -15.69 -2.92
N GLY A 70 -11.62 -14.89 -2.19
CA GLY A 70 -10.38 -15.31 -1.53
C GLY A 70 -9.21 -15.52 -2.49
N MET A 71 -9.27 -14.94 -3.70
CA MET A 71 -8.24 -15.11 -4.71
C MET A 71 -6.94 -14.37 -4.38
N LEU A 72 -7.02 -13.20 -3.73
CA LEU A 72 -5.88 -12.37 -3.30
C LEU A 72 -4.89 -12.07 -4.44
N LEU A 73 -5.40 -11.72 -5.62
CA LEU A 73 -4.59 -11.66 -6.83
C LEU A 73 -3.53 -10.56 -6.78
N SER A 74 -3.85 -9.40 -6.21
CA SER A 74 -2.90 -8.29 -6.08
C SER A 74 -1.88 -8.54 -4.98
N HIS A 75 -2.28 -9.12 -3.84
CA HIS A 75 -1.32 -9.59 -2.83
C HIS A 75 -0.33 -10.60 -3.43
N ARG A 76 -0.83 -11.65 -4.09
CA ARG A 76 0.01 -12.69 -4.72
C ARG A 76 0.94 -12.10 -5.76
N ALA A 77 0.45 -11.16 -6.57
CA ALA A 77 1.26 -10.48 -7.57
C ALA A 77 2.37 -9.62 -6.93
N PHE A 78 2.07 -8.87 -5.86
CA PHE A 78 3.07 -8.06 -5.15
C PHE A 78 4.17 -8.91 -4.51
N TRP A 79 3.81 -9.97 -3.78
CA TRP A 79 4.80 -10.88 -3.16
C TRP A 79 5.39 -11.92 -4.12
N ASN A 80 4.93 -11.94 -5.38
CA ASN A 80 5.28 -12.97 -6.36
C ASN A 80 5.04 -14.41 -5.86
N TYR A 81 3.98 -14.59 -5.08
CA TYR A 81 3.57 -15.89 -4.53
C TYR A 81 2.74 -16.67 -5.57
N PRO A 82 2.92 -17.99 -5.71
CA PRO A 82 3.76 -18.89 -4.91
C PRO A 82 5.20 -19.08 -5.43
N SER A 83 5.60 -18.36 -6.48
CA SER A 83 6.92 -18.51 -7.10
C SER A 83 8.06 -18.19 -6.13
N THR A 84 7.85 -17.26 -5.21
CA THR A 84 8.81 -16.89 -4.16
C THR A 84 8.12 -16.74 -2.80
N LEU A 85 8.85 -17.06 -1.73
CA LEU A 85 8.46 -16.76 -0.37
C LEU A 85 9.22 -15.50 0.08
N ASP A 86 8.64 -14.33 -0.20
CA ASP A 86 9.18 -13.04 0.22
C ASP A 86 8.77 -12.75 1.66
N GLN A 87 9.77 -12.59 2.53
CA GLN A 87 9.60 -12.32 3.96
C GLN A 87 9.92 -10.88 4.36
N GLU A 88 10.32 -10.04 3.40
CA GLU A 88 10.82 -8.71 3.65
C GLU A 88 9.85 -7.63 3.14
N SER A 89 9.10 -7.94 2.07
CA SER A 89 8.08 -7.02 1.56
C SER A 89 6.83 -7.01 2.43
N THR A 90 6.20 -5.85 2.55
CA THR A 90 5.01 -5.63 3.37
C THR A 90 3.92 -4.92 2.60
N ILE A 91 2.67 -5.28 2.87
CA ILE A 91 1.49 -4.48 2.52
C ILE A 91 0.95 -3.88 3.82
N THR A 92 0.81 -2.55 3.87
CA THR A 92 0.15 -1.85 4.97
C THR A 92 -1.15 -1.24 4.46
N GLU A 93 -2.27 -1.73 4.98
CA GLU A 93 -3.62 -1.27 4.66
C GLU A 93 -4.10 -0.26 5.71
N PHE A 94 -5.21 0.43 5.44
CA PHE A 94 -5.82 1.38 6.36
C PHE A 94 -4.92 2.53 6.83
N ILE A 95 -3.93 2.94 6.05
CA ILE A 95 -3.16 4.15 6.41
C ILE A 95 -4.06 5.39 6.30
N GLY A 96 -3.80 6.38 7.15
CA GLY A 96 -4.34 7.73 6.98
C GLY A 96 -3.26 8.66 6.45
N VAL A 97 -3.46 9.27 5.28
CA VAL A 97 -2.58 10.30 4.74
C VAL A 97 -3.31 11.64 4.69
N PRO A 98 -2.76 12.74 5.26
CA PRO A 98 -3.38 14.06 5.16
C PRO A 98 -3.64 14.49 3.71
N GLY A 99 -4.78 15.12 3.48
CA GLY A 99 -5.22 15.55 2.15
C GLY A 99 -4.26 16.56 1.52
N GLU A 100 -3.75 17.47 2.35
CA GLU A 100 -2.80 18.53 2.04
C GLU A 100 -1.37 18.04 1.80
N LEU A 101 -1.05 16.79 2.15
CA LEU A 101 0.27 16.21 1.89
C LEU A 101 0.46 16.06 0.37
N LYS A 102 1.52 16.70 -0.14
CA LYS A 102 1.88 16.70 -1.56
C LYS A 102 2.61 15.42 -1.95
N ASP A 103 2.39 14.98 -3.18
CA ASP A 103 3.16 13.89 -3.80
C ASP A 103 4.65 14.25 -3.83
N GLY A 104 5.51 13.28 -3.53
CA GLY A 104 6.95 13.48 -3.47
C GLY A 104 7.69 12.39 -2.71
N MET A 105 9.00 12.59 -2.53
CA MET A 105 9.85 11.71 -1.72
C MET A 105 9.80 12.14 -0.26
N TYR A 106 9.64 11.15 0.62
CA TYR A 106 9.67 11.30 2.07
C TYR A 106 10.55 10.21 2.66
N LEU A 107 11.05 10.45 3.87
CA LEU A 107 11.66 9.39 4.67
C LEU A 107 10.54 8.69 5.46
N LEU A 108 10.42 7.38 5.28
CA LEU A 108 9.46 6.54 5.99
C LEU A 108 10.14 5.84 7.16
N ASN A 109 9.59 6.01 8.36
CA ASN A 109 9.80 5.08 9.46
C ASN A 109 8.61 4.12 9.53
N LEU A 110 8.85 2.84 9.27
CA LEU A 110 7.85 1.78 9.32
C LEU A 110 8.16 0.82 10.47
N SER A 111 7.50 1.03 11.61
CA SER A 111 7.61 0.13 12.76
C SER A 111 6.44 -0.84 12.81
N MET A 112 6.70 -2.10 13.17
CA MET A 112 5.71 -3.17 13.30
C MET A 112 5.73 -3.74 14.71
N SER A 113 4.58 -4.17 15.22
CA SER A 113 4.51 -4.81 16.54
C SER A 113 5.12 -6.21 16.49
N ASN A 114 5.84 -6.62 17.55
CA ASN A 114 6.42 -7.95 17.67
C ASN A 114 5.35 -8.99 18.07
N LEU A 115 4.38 -9.22 17.19
CA LEU A 115 3.30 -10.19 17.35
C LEU A 115 3.48 -11.31 16.33
N LYS A 116 3.39 -12.56 16.78
CA LYS A 116 3.38 -13.73 15.89
C LYS A 116 1.95 -13.96 15.40
N ASN A 117 1.61 -13.35 14.28
CA ASN A 117 0.30 -13.47 13.65
C ASN A 117 0.45 -13.37 12.12
N ASP A 118 -0.62 -13.63 11.38
CA ASP A 118 -0.68 -13.46 9.91
C ASP A 118 -0.54 -11.99 9.47
N ALA A 119 -0.98 -11.06 10.32
CA ALA A 119 -0.75 -9.62 10.19
C ALA A 119 -0.40 -8.99 11.55
N SER A 120 0.36 -7.89 11.50
CA SER A 120 0.74 -7.12 12.69
C SER A 120 0.41 -5.63 12.49
N PRO A 121 -0.14 -4.93 13.50
CA PRO A 121 -0.29 -3.49 13.44
C PRO A 121 1.06 -2.80 13.22
N SER A 122 1.07 -1.82 12.32
CA SER A 122 2.23 -0.99 12.02
C SER A 122 1.97 0.48 12.36
N ARG A 123 3.06 1.25 12.48
CA ARG A 123 3.03 2.70 12.74
C ARG A 123 3.88 3.42 11.70
N PRO A 124 3.36 3.65 10.48
CA PRO A 124 4.07 4.43 9.47
C PRO A 124 4.14 5.91 9.90
N VAL A 125 5.33 6.50 9.85
CA VAL A 125 5.57 7.92 10.10
C VAL A 125 6.40 8.49 8.96
N LEU A 126 5.92 9.56 8.34
CA LEU A 126 6.62 10.27 7.26
C LEU A 126 7.34 11.49 7.78
N PHE A 127 8.58 11.67 7.30
CA PHE A 127 9.36 12.88 7.50
C PHE A 127 9.61 13.55 6.15
N SER A 128 9.32 14.84 6.07
CA SER A 128 9.68 15.65 4.90
C SER A 128 11.19 15.68 4.76
N ILE A 129 11.68 15.44 3.54
CA ILE A 129 13.09 15.60 3.22
C ILE A 129 13.25 17.06 2.78
N PHE A 130 13.79 17.90 3.66
CA PHE A 130 14.19 19.26 3.31
C PHE A 130 15.55 19.18 2.60
N TYR A 131 15.61 19.69 1.37
CA TYR A 131 16.86 20.04 0.70
C TYR A 131 17.00 21.56 0.71
#